data_AF-A0A0C2BRV8-F1
#
_entry.id   AF-A0A0C2BRV8-F1
#
_cell.length_a   1.000
_cell.length_b   1.000
_cell.length_c   1.000
_cell.angle_alpha   90.00
_cell.angle_beta   90.00
_cell.angle_gamma   90.00
#
_symmetry.space_group_name_H-M   'P 1'
#
loop_
_entity.id
_entity.type
_entity.pdbx_description
1 polymer ?
#
loop_
_entity_poly.entity_id
_entity_poly.type
_entity_poly.pdbx_seq_one_letter_code
_entity_poly.pdbx_strand_id
1 'polypeptide(L)'
;MNKSKAGSHVSRLNVRKRERSMNRLEEEMQELGVEVNTKRMKNLQGQAQKPQLGKKIKVGRSPSLSASRPAPRDELAIPNKETRAKAAKLRVNAMKRLRREARKGEADRHVYDLKPKHLFSGKRKMGKTDRR
;
A
#
# COMPACT_ATOMS: atom_id res chain seq x y z
N MET A 1 -17.79 16.32 -0.77
CA MET A 1 -16.72 16.38 -1.79
C MET A 1 -15.42 16.55 -1.03
N ASN A 2 -14.45 15.63 -1.20
CA ASN A 2 -13.03 15.75 -0.85
C ASN A 2 -12.39 14.38 -1.10
N LYS A 3 -12.24 14.03 -2.39
CA LYS A 3 -11.26 13.01 -2.78
C LYS A 3 -9.93 13.73 -2.71
N SER A 4 -9.12 13.45 -1.69
CA SER A 4 -7.70 13.77 -1.76
C SER A 4 -7.18 13.19 -3.06
N LYS A 5 -6.84 14.07 -4.01
CA LYS A 5 -6.08 13.67 -5.20
C LYS A 5 -4.79 13.10 -4.63
N ALA A 6 -4.68 11.77 -4.62
CA ALA A 6 -3.38 11.13 -4.42
C ALA A 6 -2.44 11.84 -5.39
N GLY A 7 -1.46 12.57 -4.85
CA GLY A 7 -0.48 13.29 -5.65
C GLY A 7 0.01 12.34 -6.73
N SER A 8 0.02 12.80 -7.98
CA SER A 8 0.50 12.04 -9.12
C SER A 8 1.73 11.25 -8.71
N HIS A 9 1.69 9.92 -8.85
CA HIS A 9 2.84 9.05 -8.61
C HIS A 9 3.91 9.38 -9.67
N VAL A 10 4.59 10.51 -9.50
CA VAL A 10 5.79 10.82 -10.25
C VAL A 10 6.87 10.01 -9.56
N SER A 11 7.32 8.95 -10.23
CA SER A 11 8.48 8.18 -9.79
C SER A 11 9.60 9.16 -9.46
N ARG A 12 10.03 9.21 -8.20
CA ARG A 12 11.26 9.93 -7.85
C ARG A 12 12.39 9.26 -8.61
N LEU A 13 12.89 9.95 -9.64
CA LEU A 13 14.07 9.55 -10.37
C LEU A 13 15.26 9.77 -9.42
N ASN A 14 15.57 8.76 -8.59
CA ASN A 14 16.88 8.69 -7.93
C ASN A 14 17.92 8.38 -9.02
N VAL A 15 18.26 9.39 -9.82
CA VAL A 15 19.31 9.29 -10.83
C VAL A 15 20.62 9.60 -10.11
N ARG A 16 21.47 8.59 -9.97
CA ARG A 16 22.87 8.79 -9.56
C ARG A 16 23.50 9.82 -10.51
N LYS A 17 24.22 10.81 -9.97
CA LYS A 17 24.94 11.80 -10.79
C LYS A 17 25.82 11.04 -11.78
N ARG A 18 25.84 11.48 -13.04
CA ARG A 18 26.59 10.80 -14.10
C ARG A 18 28.09 10.99 -13.85
N GLU A 19 28.75 9.95 -13.38
CA GLU A 19 30.20 9.97 -13.05
C GLU A 19 31.09 9.91 -14.30
N ARG A 20 30.56 9.49 -15.46
CA ARG A 20 31.29 9.38 -16.73
C ARG A 20 30.85 10.44 -17.73
N SER A 21 31.56 11.57 -17.79
CA SER A 21 31.35 12.66 -18.75
C SER A 21 32.57 12.81 -19.66
N MET A 22 32.38 13.39 -20.86
CA MET A 22 33.48 13.62 -21.81
C MET A 22 34.52 14.57 -21.24
N ASN A 23 34.07 15.63 -20.55
CA ASN A 23 34.96 16.61 -19.93
C ASN A 23 35.84 15.97 -18.84
N ARG A 24 35.24 15.12 -17.99
CA ARG A 24 35.99 14.42 -16.94
C ARG A 24 37.03 13.45 -17.53
N LEU A 25 36.69 12.77 -18.62
CA LEU A 25 37.62 11.89 -19.33
C LEU A 25 38.81 12.67 -19.92
N GLU A 26 38.55 13.86 -20.47
CA GLU A 26 39.59 14.74 -21.01
C GLU A 26 40.57 15.19 -19.92
N GLU A 27 40.03 15.65 -18.79
CA GLU A 27 40.82 16.05 -17.61
C GLU A 27 41.67 14.90 -17.05
N GLU A 28 41.06 13.73 -16.79
CA GLU A 28 41.75 12.56 -16.21
C GLU A 28 42.85 12.01 -17.14
N MET A 29 42.64 12.01 -18.46
CA MET A 29 43.65 11.52 -19.41
C MET A 29 44.77 12.54 -19.63
N GLN A 30 44.46 13.83 -19.62
CA GLN A 30 45.46 14.89 -19.70
C GLN A 30 46.38 14.90 -18.47
N GLU A 31 45.84 14.63 -17.28
CA GLU A 31 46.63 14.45 -16.06
C GLU A 31 47.62 13.28 -16.15
N LEU A 32 47.23 12.21 -16.86
CA LEU A 32 48.11 11.07 -17.16
C LEU A 32 49.06 11.32 -18.35
N GLY A 33 49.07 12.54 -18.91
CA GLY A 33 49.94 12.93 -20.02
C GLY A 33 49.48 12.43 -21.39
N VAL A 34 48.22 12.01 -21.53
CA VAL A 34 47.65 11.51 -22.79
C VAL A 34 46.69 12.54 -23.36
N GLU A 35 47.02 13.08 -24.54
CA GLU A 35 46.13 14.00 -25.25
C GLU A 35 44.99 13.26 -25.94
N VAL A 36 43.76 13.47 -25.47
CA VAL A 36 42.56 12.83 -26.02
C VAL A 36 41.68 13.87 -26.72
N ASN A 37 41.53 13.76 -28.04
CA ASN A 37 40.62 14.61 -28.80
C ASN A 37 39.17 14.11 -28.67
N THR A 38 38.46 14.63 -27.68
CA THR A 38 37.06 14.29 -27.36
C THR A 38 36.10 14.48 -28.53
N LYS A 39 36.39 15.41 -29.46
CA LYS A 39 35.57 15.69 -30.65
C LYS A 39 35.62 14.58 -31.71
N ARG A 40 36.65 13.72 -31.71
CA ARG A 40 36.77 12.60 -32.64
C ARG A 40 36.06 11.32 -32.14
N MET A 41 35.70 11.27 -30.86
CA MET A 41 35.13 10.08 -30.22
C MET A 41 33.60 9.98 -30.38
N LYS A 42 33.15 9.81 -31.62
CA LYS A 42 31.72 9.77 -31.99
C LYS A 42 30.91 8.69 -31.23
N ASN A 43 31.51 7.53 -30.97
CA ASN A 43 30.85 6.42 -30.27
C ASN A 43 30.55 6.75 -28.80
N LEU A 44 31.49 7.42 -28.12
CA LEU A 44 31.33 7.85 -26.73
C LEU A 44 30.32 9.02 -26.64
N GLN A 45 30.36 9.93 -27.60
CA GLN A 45 29.38 11.01 -27.72
C GLN A 45 27.95 10.46 -27.88
N GLY A 46 27.75 9.46 -28.74
CA GLY A 46 26.47 8.78 -28.91
C GLY A 46 26.00 8.05 -27.64
N GLN A 47 26.90 7.44 -26.88
CA GLN A 47 26.57 6.80 -25.60
C GLN A 47 26.23 7.82 -24.50
N ALA A 48 26.91 8.98 -24.48
CA ALA A 48 26.62 10.06 -23.56
C ALA A 48 25.27 10.73 -23.81
N GLN A 49 24.81 10.81 -25.07
CA GLN A 49 23.49 11.36 -25.38
C GLN A 49 22.33 10.43 -24.99
N LYS A 50 22.59 9.15 -24.69
CA LYS A 50 21.52 8.23 -24.26
C LYS A 50 20.90 8.70 -22.94
N PRO A 51 19.56 8.78 -22.86
CA PRO A 51 18.88 9.16 -21.64
C PRO A 51 19.19 8.13 -20.55
N GLN A 52 19.46 8.60 -19.34
CA GLN A 52 19.65 7.71 -18.20
C GLN A 52 18.30 7.07 -17.87
N LEU A 53 18.17 5.76 -18.12
CA LEU A 53 17.04 4.98 -17.63
C LEU A 53 17.16 4.88 -16.11
N GLY A 54 16.60 5.85 -15.40
CA GLY A 54 16.49 5.77 -13.95
C GLY A 54 15.71 4.52 -13.59
N LYS A 55 16.18 3.79 -12.57
CA LYS A 55 15.41 2.70 -11.98
C LYS A 55 14.10 3.31 -11.48
N LYS A 56 12.99 3.06 -12.18
CA LYS A 56 11.66 3.40 -11.66
C LYS A 56 11.47 2.51 -10.43
N ILE A 57 11.72 3.06 -9.25
CA ILE A 57 11.29 2.42 -8.01
C ILE A 57 9.78 2.30 -8.15
N LYS A 58 9.27 1.08 -8.29
CA LYS A 58 7.83 0.81 -8.19
C LYS A 58 7.46 1.07 -6.75
N VAL A 59 7.15 2.32 -6.42
CA VAL A 59 6.54 2.68 -5.14
C VAL A 59 5.09 2.25 -5.24
N GLY A 60 4.73 1.16 -4.57
CA GLY A 60 3.40 0.56 -4.65
C GLY A 60 3.43 -0.94 -4.38
N ARG A 61 2.25 -1.53 -4.13
CA ARG A 61 2.10 -2.98 -3.93
C ARG A 61 2.73 -3.70 -5.12
N SER A 62 3.71 -4.58 -4.86
CA SER A 62 4.29 -5.41 -5.90
C SER A 62 3.15 -6.11 -6.64
N PRO A 63 3.10 -6.04 -7.98
CA PRO A 63 2.28 -6.98 -8.73
C PRO A 63 3.03 -8.31 -8.60
N SER A 64 2.87 -8.98 -7.45
CA SER A 64 2.73 -10.43 -7.49
C SER A 64 1.72 -10.65 -8.60
N LEU A 65 2.15 -11.30 -9.68
CA LEU A 65 1.36 -11.54 -10.89
C LEU A 65 -0.06 -11.86 -10.46
N SER A 66 -0.95 -10.85 -10.47
CA SER A 66 -2.32 -11.08 -10.08
C SER A 66 -2.85 -11.85 -11.26
N ALA A 67 -3.04 -13.16 -11.08
CA ALA A 67 -3.75 -13.99 -12.02
C ALA A 67 -4.95 -13.22 -12.56
N SER A 68 -5.26 -13.35 -13.85
CA SER A 68 -6.48 -12.79 -14.42
C SER A 68 -7.66 -13.30 -13.60
N ARG A 69 -8.10 -12.49 -12.63
CA ARG A 69 -9.18 -12.84 -11.72
C ARG A 69 -10.47 -12.33 -12.36
N PRO A 70 -11.54 -13.13 -12.36
CA PRO A 70 -12.84 -12.63 -12.78
C PRO A 70 -13.22 -11.41 -11.93
N ALA A 71 -14.09 -10.57 -12.48
CA ALA A 71 -14.60 -9.41 -11.76
C ALA A 71 -15.16 -9.84 -10.38
N PRO A 72 -14.93 -9.03 -9.33
CA PRO A 72 -15.44 -9.35 -7.99
C PRO A 72 -16.96 -9.50 -8.00
N ARG A 73 -17.48 -10.41 -7.17
CA ARG A 73 -18.92 -10.78 -7.16
C ARG A 73 -19.85 -9.59 -6.96
N ASP A 74 -19.46 -8.64 -6.12
CA ASP A 74 -20.22 -7.42 -5.83
C ASP A 74 -20.40 -6.51 -7.07
N GLU A 75 -19.51 -6.65 -8.06
CA GLU A 75 -19.55 -5.89 -9.30
C GLU A 75 -20.27 -6.63 -10.42
N LEU A 76 -20.22 -7.96 -10.41
CA LEU A 76 -20.82 -8.83 -11.43
C LEU A 76 -22.34 -8.65 -11.50
N ALA A 77 -23.00 -8.53 -10.33
CA ALA A 77 -24.46 -8.44 -10.24
C ALA A 77 -25.02 -7.04 -10.49
N ILE A 78 -24.20 -5.98 -10.32
CA ILE A 78 -24.64 -4.58 -10.44
C ILE A 78 -23.72 -3.85 -11.42
N PRO A 79 -24.09 -3.76 -12.72
CA PRO A 79 -23.26 -3.16 -13.74
C PRO A 79 -23.15 -1.63 -13.60
N ASN A 80 -24.23 -0.95 -13.19
CA ASN A 80 -24.22 0.52 -13.06
C ASN A 80 -23.46 0.96 -11.79
N LYS A 81 -22.42 1.77 -12.00
CA LYS A 81 -21.55 2.32 -10.95
C LYS A 81 -22.31 3.13 -9.88
N GLU A 82 -23.34 3.88 -10.27
CA GLU A 82 -24.10 4.73 -9.34
C GLU A 82 -24.92 3.87 -8.36
N THR A 83 -25.61 2.86 -8.90
CA THR A 83 -26.37 1.91 -8.08
C THR A 83 -25.48 1.10 -7.15
N ARG A 84 -24.27 0.75 -7.59
CA ARG A 84 -23.24 0.09 -6.77
C ARG A 84 -22.79 0.98 -5.61
N ALA A 85 -22.56 2.27 -5.86
CA ALA A 85 -22.21 3.23 -4.82
C ALA A 85 -23.34 3.40 -3.80
N LYS A 86 -24.60 3.37 -4.24
CA LYS A 86 -25.78 3.39 -3.35
C LYS A 86 -25.86 2.13 -2.50
N ALA A 87 -25.67 0.94 -3.09
CA ALA A 87 -25.64 -0.34 -2.37
C ALA A 87 -24.53 -0.38 -1.31
N ALA A 88 -23.33 0.11 -1.63
CA ALA A 88 -22.23 0.21 -0.66
C ALA A 88 -22.58 1.12 0.53
N LYS A 89 -23.27 2.24 0.31
CA LYS A 89 -23.76 3.12 1.39
C LYS A 89 -24.80 2.42 2.27
N LEU A 90 -25.75 1.71 1.65
CA LEU A 90 -26.77 0.93 2.37
C LEU A 90 -26.14 -0.13 3.26
N ARG A 91 -25.14 -0.86 2.75
CA ARG A 91 -24.37 -1.85 3.53
C ARG A 91 -23.71 -1.23 4.77
N VAL A 92 -23.03 -0.10 4.60
CA VAL A 92 -22.38 0.60 5.73
C VAL A 92 -23.42 1.08 6.76
N ASN A 93 -24.57 1.57 6.30
CA ASN A 93 -25.66 1.98 7.18
C ASN A 93 -26.25 0.81 7.97
N ALA A 94 -26.48 -0.33 7.34
CA ALA A 94 -26.97 -1.54 8.01
C ALA A 94 -26.02 -2.02 9.13
N MET A 95 -24.69 -1.89 8.91
CA MET A 95 -23.67 -2.26 9.89
C MET A 95 -23.55 -1.29 11.09
N LYS A 96 -24.18 -0.11 11.07
CA LYS A 96 -24.04 0.90 12.14
C LYS A 96 -24.44 0.37 13.52
N ARG A 97 -25.54 -0.41 13.60
CA ARG A 97 -26.02 -0.97 14.88
C ARG A 97 -25.01 -1.92 15.50
N LEU A 98 -24.46 -2.84 14.70
CA LEU A 98 -23.44 -3.81 15.12
C LEU A 98 -22.17 -3.10 15.61
N ARG A 99 -21.74 -2.04 14.91
CA ARG A 99 -20.57 -1.25 15.32
C ARG A 99 -20.81 -0.48 16.61
N ARG A 100 -22.03 0.05 16.81
CA ARG A 100 -22.41 0.72 18.06
C ARG A 100 -22.37 -0.24 19.24
N GLU A 101 -22.78 -1.49 19.03
CA GLU A 101 -22.67 -2.58 20.01
C GLU A 101 -21.25 -3.18 20.11
N ALA A 102 -20.27 -2.62 19.40
CA ALA A 102 -18.88 -3.06 19.37
C ALA A 102 -18.68 -4.55 18.99
N ARG A 103 -19.59 -5.10 18.17
CA ARG A 103 -19.47 -6.49 17.71
C ARG A 103 -18.33 -6.67 16.71
N LYS A 104 -17.70 -7.84 16.73
CA LYS A 104 -16.59 -8.16 15.79
C LYS A 104 -17.04 -8.21 14.33
N GLY A 105 -18.30 -8.60 14.09
CA GLY A 105 -18.91 -8.68 12.77
C GLY A 105 -20.37 -9.13 12.85
N GLU A 106 -20.99 -9.38 11.71
CA GLU A 106 -22.37 -9.87 11.65
C GLU A 106 -22.54 -11.28 12.23
N ALA A 107 -21.48 -12.11 12.17
CA ALA A 107 -21.46 -13.44 12.74
C ALA A 107 -21.35 -13.45 14.27
N ASP A 108 -20.99 -12.32 14.88
CA ASP A 108 -20.84 -12.20 16.33
C ASP A 108 -22.22 -12.06 17.00
N ARG A 109 -22.75 -13.21 17.43
CA ARG A 109 -24.06 -13.35 18.06
C ARG A 109 -23.97 -13.95 19.47
N HIS A 110 -22.81 -13.81 20.12
CA HIS A 110 -22.61 -14.32 21.48
C HIS A 110 -23.49 -13.57 22.49
N VAL A 111 -24.21 -14.32 23.33
CA VAL A 111 -25.02 -13.78 24.42
C VAL A 111 -24.24 -13.97 25.70
N TYR A 112 -23.86 -12.87 26.34
CA TYR A 112 -23.14 -12.91 27.61
C TYR A 112 -24.09 -13.20 28.77
N ASP A 113 -23.62 -14.00 29.72
CA ASP A 113 -24.28 -14.12 31.02
C ASP A 113 -23.94 -12.92 31.89
N LEU A 114 -24.84 -11.93 31.91
CA LEU A 114 -24.67 -10.72 32.69
C LEU A 114 -24.91 -10.94 34.19
N LYS A 115 -25.64 -12.01 34.56
CA LYS A 115 -26.02 -12.30 35.94
C LYS A 115 -25.74 -13.77 36.27
N PRO A 116 -24.46 -14.18 36.30
CA PRO A 116 -24.12 -15.57 36.57
C PRO A 116 -24.55 -16.00 37.97
N LYS A 117 -25.25 -17.13 38.05
CA LYS A 117 -25.86 -17.65 39.28
C LYS A 117 -24.87 -17.76 40.44
N HIS A 118 -23.64 -18.23 40.19
CA HIS A 118 -22.64 -18.44 41.24
C HIS A 118 -22.14 -17.14 41.91
N LEU A 119 -22.40 -15.97 41.31
CA LEU A 119 -22.12 -14.68 41.93
C LEU A 119 -23.29 -14.15 42.77
N PHE A 120 -24.53 -14.44 42.35
CA PHE A 120 -25.75 -13.83 42.90
C PHE A 120 -26.62 -14.78 43.72
N SER A 121 -26.24 -16.06 43.82
CA SER A 121 -26.98 -17.07 44.56
C SER A 121 -26.14 -17.66 45.68
N GLY A 122 -26.78 -17.96 46.81
CA GLY A 122 -26.13 -18.53 47.99
C GLY A 122 -25.57 -17.46 48.95
N LYS A 123 -25.26 -17.90 50.17
CA LYS A 123 -24.58 -17.10 51.20
C LYS A 123 -23.32 -17.82 51.63
N ARG A 124 -22.25 -17.06 51.88
CA ARG A 124 -20.98 -17.62 52.38
C ARG A 124 -21.17 -18.08 53.83
N LYS A 125 -20.84 -19.34 54.11
CA LYS A 125 -20.87 -19.93 55.46
C LYS A 125 -19.46 -19.98 56.05
N MET A 126 -19.32 -20.37 57.32
CA MET A 126 -17.99 -20.66 57.90
C MET A 126 -17.45 -21.97 57.35
N GLY A 127 -16.15 -21.97 57.00
CA GLY A 127 -15.47 -23.09 56.36
C GLY A 127 -15.00 -22.77 54.95
N LYS A 128 -15.15 -23.74 54.04
CA LYS A 128 -14.67 -23.62 52.64
C LYS A 128 -15.46 -22.56 51.87
N THR A 129 -14.75 -21.82 51.03
CA THR A 129 -15.28 -20.79 50.13
C THR A 129 -15.25 -21.29 48.68
N ASP A 130 -16.19 -20.82 47.85
CA ASP A 130 -16.33 -21.22 46.45
C ASP A 130 -15.24 -20.62 45.53
N ARG A 131 -14.58 -19.56 45.99
CA ARG A 131 -13.53 -18.82 45.28
C ARG A 131 -12.38 -18.50 46.23
N ARG A 132 -11.18 -18.45 45.66
CA ARG A 132 -9.90 -18.27 46.36
C ARG A 132 -9.75 -16.87 46.95
#